data_AF-A0A7J3W7E3-F1
#
_entry.id   AF-A0A7J3W7E3-F1
#
_cell.length_a   1.000
_cell.length_b   1.000
_cell.length_c   1.000
_cell.angle_alpha   90.00
_cell.angle_beta   90.00
_cell.angle_gamma   90.00
#
_symmetry.space_group_name_H-M   'P 1'
#
loop_
_entity.id
_entity.type
_entity.pdbx_description
1 polymer ?
#
loop_
_entity_poly.entity_id
_entity_poly.type
_entity_poly.pdbx_seq_one_letter_code
_entity_poly.pdbx_strand_id
1 'polypeptide(L)'
;MSSEGEVRRGLTWRSLLALIFSLALIQPVMIYYYLISAQWFPLQAWIVILLWSQIAHYLGSPLTKQELFILLSFQWMASYYAALYSMGGAYDFLKNMYMAYSQPSHALGVAQYVPSWWVPPETEVLRIYRDVKFLYFDPVWFVPLGITLLAMIFGFIADISMGYFTYSLYVKIEKLQFPAARAAAETVLTLGERDPVHMRILMLSILFGALYNMFVSFLPYLLGPYLSSGGIAIYATILPIAGTYDMTPILAHFLPGFGFSFTLNLMYFIPGFLLPLDICLAQFLGAFSYYSIGTYLITRFNLWPAESPYDISWPMMMLVQRSQLYFYASFTIGLALAAAFLPIIIRPKTFIRAFSSLGKAKGGEGEGPPLNLLLLAFIGACCGGMLLVHFLTGFPIWILALFMIGGSFFASFLGASAAGVTITGFNVPMLRELMIYSSGWADKRIWFAPVSIYAGGPGIAQAFM
;
A
#
# COMPACT_ATOMS: atom_id res chain seq x y z
N MET A 1 3.47 -11.76 42.65
CA MET A 1 3.39 -12.97 41.82
C MET A 1 2.12 -12.89 41.02
N SER A 2 2.19 -12.28 39.83
CA SER A 2 1.09 -12.20 38.88
C SER A 2 1.05 -13.48 38.07
N SER A 3 -0.09 -14.15 38.05
CA SER A 3 -0.38 -15.33 37.25
C SER A 3 -0.06 -15.09 35.77
N GLU A 4 0.90 -15.83 35.24
CA GLU A 4 1.11 -16.01 33.81
C GLU A 4 -0.15 -16.66 33.20
N GLY A 5 -0.72 -16.03 32.17
CA GLY A 5 -1.58 -16.75 31.20
C GLY A 5 -3.03 -16.31 31.01
N GLU A 6 -3.57 -15.26 31.66
CA GLU A 6 -4.91 -14.79 31.27
C GLU A 6 -4.84 -13.94 29.99
N VAL A 7 -5.34 -14.51 28.89
CA VAL A 7 -5.58 -13.78 27.63
C VAL A 7 -6.62 -12.69 27.87
N ARG A 8 -6.15 -11.47 28.17
CA ARG A 8 -7.03 -10.32 28.34
C ARG A 8 -7.62 -9.90 26.99
N ARG A 9 -8.93 -9.67 26.95
CA ARG A 9 -9.65 -9.25 25.74
C ARG A 9 -9.17 -7.85 25.31
N GLY A 10 -8.64 -7.74 24.09
CA GLY A 10 -8.30 -6.45 23.47
C GLY A 10 -9.49 -5.78 22.79
N LEU A 11 -10.42 -6.56 22.25
CA LEU A 11 -11.66 -6.04 21.67
C LEU A 11 -12.66 -5.78 22.80
N THR A 12 -12.69 -4.54 23.29
CA THR A 12 -13.65 -4.06 24.28
C THR A 12 -14.63 -3.09 23.63
N TRP A 13 -15.69 -2.71 24.35
CA TRP A 13 -16.60 -1.66 23.89
C TRP A 13 -15.85 -0.32 23.65
N ARG A 14 -14.81 -0.04 24.43
CA ARG A 14 -13.99 1.18 24.28
C ARG A 14 -13.20 1.18 22.98
N SER A 15 -12.51 0.08 22.67
CA SER A 15 -11.80 -0.06 21.39
C SER A 15 -12.78 -0.06 20.21
N LEU A 16 -13.95 -0.70 20.37
CA LEU A 16 -14.98 -0.72 19.32
C LEU A 16 -15.52 0.69 19.03
N LEU A 17 -15.80 1.49 20.06
CA LEU A 17 -16.23 2.88 19.89
C LEU A 17 -15.17 3.71 19.14
N ALA A 18 -13.90 3.52 19.45
CA ALA A 18 -12.82 4.20 18.76
C ALA A 18 -12.69 3.79 17.28
N LEU A 19 -12.92 2.52 16.96
CA LEU A 19 -12.99 2.04 15.56
C LEU A 19 -14.21 2.59 14.83
N ILE A 20 -15.39 2.58 15.46
CA ILE A 20 -16.61 3.19 14.89
C ILE A 20 -16.41 4.68 14.65
N PHE A 21 -15.77 5.39 15.57
CA PHE A 21 -15.41 6.80 15.39
C PHE A 21 -14.52 7.01 14.16
N SER A 22 -13.52 6.14 13.96
CA SER A 22 -12.67 6.17 12.77
C SER A 22 -13.46 5.98 11.47
N LEU A 23 -14.37 5.00 11.45
CA LEU A 23 -15.21 4.70 10.28
C LEU A 23 -16.29 5.75 10.00
N ALA A 24 -16.95 6.28 11.04
CA ALA A 24 -18.08 7.17 10.90
C ALA A 24 -17.69 8.65 10.75
N LEU A 25 -16.53 9.06 11.26
CA LEU A 25 -16.06 10.45 11.21
C LEU A 25 -14.84 10.64 10.31
N ILE A 26 -13.77 9.88 10.55
CA ILE A 26 -12.50 10.09 9.84
C ILE A 26 -12.65 9.72 8.36
N GLN A 27 -13.28 8.58 8.06
CA GLN A 27 -13.46 8.12 6.69
C GLN A 27 -14.26 9.11 5.81
N PRO A 28 -15.45 9.61 6.21
CA PRO A 28 -16.16 10.61 5.43
C PRO A 28 -15.42 11.94 5.29
N VAL A 29 -14.68 12.37 6.32
CA VAL A 29 -13.87 13.61 6.26
C VAL A 29 -12.76 13.47 5.22
N MET A 30 -12.05 12.34 5.18
CA MET A 30 -11.01 12.08 4.16
C MET A 30 -11.60 12.07 2.75
N ILE A 31 -12.75 11.41 2.57
CA ILE A 31 -13.43 11.36 1.26
C ILE A 31 -13.87 12.76 0.83
N TYR A 32 -14.52 13.52 1.71
CA TYR A 32 -14.98 14.88 1.42
C TYR A 32 -13.81 15.81 1.08
N TYR A 33 -12.72 15.73 1.86
CA TYR A 33 -11.52 16.51 1.61
C TYR A 33 -10.94 16.21 0.22
N TYR A 34 -10.86 14.94 -0.16
CA TYR A 34 -10.38 14.55 -1.49
C TYR A 34 -11.29 15.08 -2.60
N LEU A 35 -12.61 14.99 -2.44
CA LEU A 35 -13.54 15.46 -3.47
C LEU A 35 -13.42 16.97 -3.74
N ILE A 36 -13.05 17.76 -2.73
CA ILE A 36 -12.90 19.22 -2.88
C ILE A 36 -11.50 19.61 -3.34
N SER A 37 -10.46 18.95 -2.82
CA SER A 37 -9.07 19.35 -3.06
C SER A 37 -8.37 18.54 -4.14
N ALA A 38 -8.94 17.38 -4.54
CA ALA A 38 -8.26 16.32 -5.28
C ALA A 38 -6.94 15.86 -4.62
N GLN A 39 -6.76 16.16 -3.33
CA GLN A 39 -5.58 15.79 -2.55
C GLN A 39 -5.94 14.78 -1.47
N TRP A 40 -4.97 13.95 -1.11
CA TRP A 40 -5.09 13.03 0.00
C TRP A 40 -5.05 13.81 1.30
N PHE A 41 -6.05 13.62 2.16
CA PHE A 41 -5.99 14.18 3.50
C PHE A 41 -4.95 13.40 4.31
N PRO A 42 -3.84 13.99 4.75
CA PRO A 42 -2.75 13.28 5.41
C PRO A 42 -3.09 12.99 6.89
N LEU A 43 -4.33 12.62 7.18
CA LEU A 43 -4.76 12.30 8.53
C LEU A 43 -4.29 10.89 8.86
N GLN A 44 -3.18 10.83 9.59
CA GLN A 44 -2.59 9.56 10.00
C GLN A 44 -3.49 8.86 11.01
N ALA A 45 -3.64 7.55 10.84
CA ALA A 45 -4.49 6.73 11.69
C ALA A 45 -4.06 6.72 13.17
N TRP A 46 -2.80 7.07 13.45
CA TRP A 46 -2.25 7.31 14.78
C TRP A 46 -2.95 8.42 15.57
N ILE A 47 -3.56 9.40 14.91
CA ILE A 47 -4.30 10.48 15.58
C ILE A 47 -5.45 9.91 16.41
N VAL A 48 -6.15 8.90 15.89
CA VAL A 48 -7.27 8.25 16.59
C VAL A 48 -6.77 7.55 17.85
N ILE A 49 -5.64 6.84 17.75
CA ILE A 49 -5.03 6.12 18.87
C ILE A 49 -4.61 7.10 19.97
N LEU A 50 -3.91 8.16 19.61
CA LEU A 50 -3.44 9.18 20.56
C LEU A 50 -4.61 9.93 21.21
N LEU A 51 -5.59 10.36 20.41
CA LEU A 51 -6.77 11.07 20.91
C LEU A 51 -7.53 10.22 21.93
N TRP A 52 -7.86 8.97 21.58
CA TRP A 52 -8.58 8.07 22.48
C TRP A 52 -7.76 7.67 23.70
N SER A 53 -6.44 7.50 23.56
CA SER A 53 -5.55 7.26 24.70
C SER A 53 -5.60 8.41 25.71
N GLN A 54 -5.56 9.66 25.24
CA GLN A 54 -5.59 10.83 26.12
C GLN A 54 -6.98 11.06 26.73
N ILE A 55 -8.06 10.92 25.95
CA ILE A 55 -9.43 11.02 26.47
C ILE A 55 -9.66 9.98 27.57
N ALA A 56 -9.31 8.72 27.31
CA ALA A 56 -9.48 7.64 28.28
C ALA A 56 -8.67 7.88 29.55
N HIS A 57 -7.45 8.40 29.42
CA HIS A 57 -6.62 8.78 30.56
C HIS A 57 -7.23 9.93 31.36
N TYR A 58 -7.71 10.99 30.70
CA TYR A 58 -8.37 12.13 31.34
C TYR A 58 -9.65 11.72 32.08
N LEU A 59 -10.40 10.76 31.53
CA LEU A 59 -11.58 10.16 32.16
C LEU A 59 -11.23 9.19 33.30
N GLY A 60 -9.95 9.06 33.68
CA GLY A 60 -9.49 8.22 34.79
C GLY A 60 -9.41 6.72 34.49
N SER A 61 -9.62 6.31 33.23
CA SER A 61 -9.61 4.89 32.82
C SER A 61 -8.73 4.69 31.59
N PRO A 62 -7.38 4.69 31.73
CA PRO A 62 -6.47 4.58 30.60
C PRO A 62 -6.70 3.27 29.82
N LEU A 63 -6.50 3.35 28.50
CA LEU A 63 -6.60 2.19 27.63
C LEU A 63 -5.51 1.16 27.96
N THR A 64 -5.89 -0.10 27.93
CA THR A 64 -4.96 -1.22 28.11
C THR A 64 -4.08 -1.42 26.87
N LYS A 65 -2.95 -2.10 27.04
CA LYS A 65 -2.04 -2.47 25.94
C LYS A 65 -2.79 -3.26 24.85
N GLN A 66 -3.69 -4.14 25.25
CA GLN A 66 -4.50 -4.97 24.34
C GLN A 66 -5.49 -4.14 23.53
N GLU A 67 -6.16 -3.16 24.15
CA GLU A 67 -7.05 -2.22 23.43
C GLU A 67 -6.27 -1.36 22.44
N LEU A 68 -5.12 -0.83 22.86
CA LEU A 68 -4.25 -0.03 21.98
C LEU A 68 -3.70 -0.85 20.80
N PHE A 69 -3.37 -2.13 21.02
CA PHE A 69 -2.96 -3.05 19.95
C PHE A 69 -4.07 -3.30 18.93
N ILE A 70 -5.32 -3.47 19.38
CA ILE A 70 -6.47 -3.57 18.46
C ILE A 70 -6.61 -2.28 17.66
N LEU A 71 -6.50 -1.12 18.30
CA LEU A 71 -6.55 0.15 17.57
C LEU A 71 -5.42 0.25 16.54
N LEU A 72 -4.19 -0.11 16.92
CA LEU A 72 -3.03 -0.14 16.02
C LEU A 72 -3.25 -1.05 14.80
N SER A 73 -3.80 -2.24 15.01
CA SER A 73 -3.99 -3.25 13.97
C SER A 73 -5.06 -2.85 12.96
N PHE A 74 -6.11 -2.18 13.43
CA PHE A 74 -7.28 -1.80 12.62
C PHE A 74 -7.25 -0.34 12.15
N GLN A 75 -6.27 0.46 12.57
CA GLN A 75 -6.18 1.89 12.28
C GLN A 75 -6.22 2.19 10.77
N TRP A 76 -5.55 1.35 9.97
CA TRP A 76 -5.42 1.56 8.53
C TRP A 76 -6.71 1.31 7.76
N MET A 77 -7.69 0.60 8.34
CA MET A 77 -8.94 0.28 7.63
C MET A 77 -9.68 1.53 7.18
N ALA A 78 -9.79 2.56 8.01
CA ALA A 78 -10.49 3.78 7.63
C ALA A 78 -9.86 4.46 6.41
N SER A 79 -8.53 4.62 6.40
CA SER A 79 -7.79 5.23 5.29
C SER A 79 -7.78 4.33 4.06
N TYR A 80 -7.59 3.03 4.24
CA TYR A 80 -7.54 2.06 3.16
C TYR A 80 -8.87 1.98 2.40
N TYR A 81 -10.00 1.86 3.10
CA TYR A 81 -11.30 1.78 2.42
C TYR A 81 -11.75 3.12 1.83
N ALA A 82 -11.42 4.25 2.44
CA ALA A 82 -11.58 5.56 1.79
C ALA A 82 -10.80 5.61 0.48
N ALA A 83 -9.54 5.17 0.48
CA ALA A 83 -8.67 5.16 -0.70
C ALA A 83 -9.12 4.19 -1.79
N LEU A 84 -9.77 3.09 -1.38
CA LEU A 84 -10.06 1.96 -2.25
C LEU A 84 -11.37 2.15 -3.03
N TYR A 85 -12.40 2.66 -2.34
CA TYR A 85 -13.75 2.86 -2.85
C TYR A 85 -14.07 4.32 -3.22
N SER A 86 -13.16 5.22 -2.90
CA SER A 86 -13.20 6.64 -3.21
C SER A 86 -11.76 7.08 -3.48
N MET A 87 -11.52 8.37 -3.65
CA MET A 87 -10.18 8.93 -3.81
C MET A 87 -9.41 8.39 -5.03
N GLY A 88 -10.15 7.88 -6.02
CA GLY A 88 -9.60 7.36 -7.25
C GLY A 88 -8.94 5.98 -7.17
N GLY A 89 -9.24 5.19 -6.15
CA GLY A 89 -8.86 3.79 -6.05
C GLY A 89 -9.45 2.90 -7.15
N ALA A 90 -8.98 1.63 -7.20
CA ALA A 90 -9.39 0.67 -8.22
C ALA A 90 -10.91 0.36 -8.20
N TYR A 91 -11.56 0.57 -7.06
CA TYR A 91 -13.00 0.33 -6.86
C TYR A 91 -13.79 1.62 -6.62
N ASP A 92 -13.23 2.78 -7.02
CA ASP A 92 -13.96 4.02 -7.12
C ASP A 92 -14.88 3.97 -8.33
N PHE A 93 -16.08 3.44 -8.11
CA PHE A 93 -17.08 3.21 -9.16
C PHE A 93 -17.53 4.49 -9.86
N LEU A 94 -17.58 5.62 -9.15
CA LEU A 94 -18.00 6.89 -9.75
C LEU A 94 -16.93 7.43 -10.70
N LYS A 95 -15.66 7.41 -10.27
CA LYS A 95 -14.54 7.72 -11.14
C LYS A 95 -14.45 6.75 -12.31
N ASN A 96 -14.58 5.45 -12.05
CA ASN A 96 -14.53 4.43 -13.10
C ASN A 96 -15.65 4.64 -14.13
N MET A 97 -16.85 5.01 -13.69
CA MET A 97 -17.96 5.34 -14.58
C MET A 97 -17.70 6.58 -15.41
N TYR A 98 -17.18 7.64 -14.79
CA TYR A 98 -16.79 8.84 -15.50
C TYR A 98 -15.68 8.54 -16.53
N MET A 99 -14.65 7.78 -16.14
CA MET A 99 -13.56 7.40 -17.02
C MET A 99 -14.03 6.49 -18.16
N ALA A 100 -14.97 5.58 -17.91
CA ALA A 100 -15.53 4.69 -18.93
C ALA A 100 -16.18 5.44 -20.10
N TYR A 101 -16.98 6.47 -19.78
CA TYR A 101 -17.85 7.18 -20.74
C TYR A 101 -17.43 8.63 -20.98
N SER A 102 -16.20 8.98 -20.61
CA SER A 102 -15.66 10.32 -20.87
C SER A 102 -15.41 10.55 -22.37
N GLN A 103 -15.44 11.81 -22.79
CA GLN A 103 -15.12 12.21 -24.18
C GLN A 103 -13.80 11.60 -24.70
N PRO A 104 -12.68 11.61 -23.93
CA PRO A 104 -11.46 10.90 -24.32
C PRO A 104 -11.64 9.40 -24.53
N SER A 105 -12.45 8.73 -23.70
CA SER A 105 -12.68 7.27 -23.83
C SER A 105 -13.50 6.92 -25.07
N HIS A 106 -14.42 7.78 -25.49
CA HIS A 106 -15.09 7.66 -26.78
C HIS A 106 -14.12 7.94 -27.94
N ALA A 107 -13.31 9.00 -27.84
CA ALA A 107 -12.33 9.37 -28.87
C ALA A 107 -11.26 8.29 -29.08
N LEU A 108 -10.82 7.62 -28.01
CA LEU A 108 -9.88 6.49 -28.06
C LEU A 108 -10.55 5.16 -28.43
N GLY A 109 -11.88 5.13 -28.58
CA GLY A 109 -12.64 3.92 -28.88
C GLY A 109 -12.59 2.85 -27.77
N VAL A 110 -12.34 3.26 -26.52
CA VAL A 110 -12.25 2.36 -25.34
C VAL A 110 -13.63 2.06 -24.78
N ALA A 111 -14.55 3.04 -24.82
CA ALA A 111 -15.89 2.96 -24.21
C ALA A 111 -16.68 1.70 -24.64
N GLN A 112 -16.54 1.26 -25.89
CA GLN A 112 -17.22 0.08 -26.43
C GLN A 112 -16.78 -1.26 -25.81
N TYR A 113 -15.59 -1.31 -25.19
CA TYR A 113 -15.05 -2.53 -24.57
C TYR A 113 -15.35 -2.60 -23.07
N VAL A 114 -15.97 -1.56 -22.51
CA VAL A 114 -16.32 -1.46 -21.10
C VAL A 114 -17.41 -2.48 -20.78
N PRO A 115 -17.14 -3.48 -19.92
CA PRO A 115 -18.13 -4.47 -19.58
C PRO A 115 -19.11 -3.96 -18.53
N SER A 116 -20.38 -4.37 -18.63
CA SER A 116 -21.45 -3.99 -17.68
C SER A 116 -21.20 -4.45 -16.25
N TRP A 117 -20.33 -5.46 -16.07
CA TRP A 117 -19.95 -5.98 -14.76
C TRP A 117 -18.87 -5.14 -14.06
N TRP A 118 -18.21 -4.22 -14.75
CA TRP A 118 -17.24 -3.30 -14.14
C TRP A 118 -17.90 -1.96 -13.80
N VAL A 119 -18.74 -1.45 -14.71
CA VAL A 119 -19.50 -0.21 -14.56
C VAL A 119 -20.88 -0.39 -15.24
N PRO A 120 -21.96 0.21 -14.71
CA PRO A 120 -23.26 0.30 -15.36
C PRO A 120 -23.21 0.71 -16.85
N PRO A 121 -24.12 0.22 -17.71
CA PRO A 121 -24.21 0.66 -19.09
C PRO A 121 -24.42 2.19 -19.23
N GLU A 122 -23.89 2.77 -20.31
CA GLU A 122 -23.97 4.21 -20.58
C GLU A 122 -25.40 4.77 -20.56
N THR A 123 -26.37 3.98 -21.01
CA THR A 123 -27.79 4.35 -21.04
C THR A 123 -28.37 4.67 -19.66
N GLU A 124 -27.81 4.05 -18.61
CA GLU A 124 -28.25 4.23 -17.22
C GLU A 124 -27.56 5.42 -16.54
N VAL A 125 -26.48 5.95 -17.11
CA VAL A 125 -25.63 6.98 -16.48
C VAL A 125 -26.41 8.26 -16.18
N LEU A 126 -27.24 8.74 -17.12
CA LEU A 126 -28.05 9.94 -16.92
C LEU A 126 -29.11 9.77 -15.83
N ARG A 127 -29.75 8.60 -15.75
CA ARG A 127 -30.70 8.25 -14.68
C ARG A 127 -29.98 8.25 -13.33
N ILE A 128 -28.81 7.62 -13.27
CA ILE A 128 -27.98 7.55 -12.07
C ILE A 128 -27.61 8.95 -11.57
N TYR A 129 -27.14 9.84 -12.45
CA TYR A 129 -26.76 11.20 -12.05
C TYR A 129 -27.93 12.08 -11.60
N ARG A 130 -29.11 11.89 -12.18
CA ARG A 130 -30.26 12.76 -11.95
C ARG A 130 -31.15 12.31 -10.79
N ASP A 131 -31.41 11.01 -10.71
CA ASP A 131 -32.54 10.48 -9.94
C ASP A 131 -32.11 9.68 -8.69
N VAL A 132 -30.85 9.23 -8.63
CA VAL A 132 -30.37 8.35 -7.57
C VAL A 132 -29.68 9.16 -6.45
N LYS A 133 -30.34 9.27 -5.29
CA LYS A 133 -29.75 9.87 -4.08
C LYS A 133 -28.74 8.96 -3.38
N PHE A 134 -28.99 7.65 -3.40
CA PHE A 134 -28.15 6.63 -2.77
C PHE A 134 -27.50 5.76 -3.85
N LEU A 135 -26.38 6.25 -4.40
CA LEU A 135 -25.72 5.71 -5.59
C LEU A 135 -25.57 4.17 -5.56
N TYR A 136 -25.02 3.64 -4.47
CA TYR A 136 -24.69 2.21 -4.34
C TYR A 136 -25.87 1.30 -3.97
N PHE A 137 -27.05 1.85 -3.69
CA PHE A 137 -28.27 1.06 -3.42
C PHE A 137 -29.12 0.83 -4.66
N ASP A 138 -28.78 1.45 -5.80
CA ASP A 138 -29.46 1.19 -7.07
C ASP A 138 -29.09 -0.22 -7.60
N PRO A 139 -30.07 -1.02 -8.05
CA PRO A 139 -29.83 -2.39 -8.49
C PRO A 139 -28.77 -2.55 -9.59
N VAL A 140 -28.56 -1.52 -10.41
CA VAL A 140 -27.58 -1.55 -11.50
C VAL A 140 -26.15 -1.71 -10.99
N TRP A 141 -25.88 -1.32 -9.73
CA TRP A 141 -24.56 -1.48 -9.11
C TRP A 141 -24.34 -2.84 -8.45
N PHE A 142 -25.36 -3.68 -8.28
CA PHE A 142 -25.23 -4.93 -7.54
C PHE A 142 -24.24 -5.92 -8.18
N VAL A 143 -24.18 -5.98 -9.51
CA VAL A 143 -23.23 -6.85 -10.21
C VAL A 143 -21.78 -6.33 -10.04
N PRO A 144 -21.44 -5.07 -10.35
CA PRO A 144 -20.11 -4.51 -10.08
C PRO A 144 -19.67 -4.61 -8.62
N LEU A 145 -20.59 -4.31 -7.68
CA LEU A 145 -20.33 -4.44 -6.25
C LEU A 145 -20.09 -5.89 -5.85
N GLY A 146 -20.91 -6.83 -6.33
CA GLY A 146 -20.78 -8.25 -6.03
C GLY A 146 -19.43 -8.82 -6.48
N ILE A 147 -18.99 -8.50 -7.70
CA ILE A 147 -17.69 -8.96 -8.23
C ILE A 147 -16.53 -8.36 -7.44
N THR A 148 -16.62 -7.07 -7.12
CA THR A 148 -15.62 -6.37 -6.30
C THR A 148 -15.53 -6.97 -4.90
N LEU A 149 -16.66 -7.20 -4.25
CA LEU A 149 -16.73 -7.81 -2.93
C LEU A 149 -16.18 -9.23 -2.94
N LEU A 150 -16.50 -10.04 -3.95
CA LEU A 150 -15.92 -11.39 -4.11
C LEU A 150 -14.41 -11.33 -4.29
N ALA A 151 -13.91 -10.46 -5.18
CA ALA A 151 -12.48 -10.27 -5.39
C ALA A 151 -11.76 -9.81 -4.11
N MET A 152 -12.39 -8.94 -3.31
CA MET A 152 -11.88 -8.54 -2.01
C MET A 152 -11.88 -9.68 -1.01
N ILE A 153 -12.95 -10.46 -0.91
CA ILE A 153 -13.02 -11.60 0.01
C ILE A 153 -11.89 -12.59 -0.31
N PHE A 154 -11.65 -12.88 -1.59
CA PHE A 154 -10.51 -13.71 -2.00
C PHE A 154 -9.18 -13.07 -1.60
N GLY A 155 -9.01 -11.77 -1.84
CA GLY A 155 -7.81 -11.04 -1.40
C GLY A 155 -7.58 -11.09 0.10
N PHE A 156 -8.61 -10.85 0.91
CA PHE A 156 -8.55 -10.92 2.36
C PHE A 156 -8.15 -12.31 2.85
N ILE A 157 -8.76 -13.36 2.31
CA ILE A 157 -8.43 -14.73 2.69
C ILE A 157 -6.98 -15.05 2.30
N ALA A 158 -6.54 -14.66 1.10
CA ALA A 158 -5.19 -14.88 0.62
C ALA A 158 -4.15 -14.12 1.48
N ASP A 159 -4.38 -12.84 1.75
CA ASP A 159 -3.48 -11.99 2.52
C ASP A 159 -3.40 -12.43 3.98
N ILE A 160 -4.52 -12.76 4.64
CA ILE A 160 -4.49 -13.29 6.03
C ILE A 160 -3.73 -14.60 6.07
N SER A 161 -3.98 -15.50 5.12
CA SER A 161 -3.33 -16.81 5.06
C SER A 161 -1.82 -16.67 4.88
N MET A 162 -1.39 -15.84 3.93
CA MET A 162 0.02 -15.58 3.68
C MET A 162 0.68 -14.78 4.81
N GLY A 163 -0.05 -13.87 5.46
CA GLY A 163 0.44 -13.13 6.63
C GLY A 163 0.79 -14.06 7.78
N TYR A 164 -0.09 -14.99 8.15
CA TYR A 164 0.21 -16.00 9.16
C TYR A 164 1.35 -16.95 8.74
N PHE A 165 1.38 -17.34 7.47
CA PHE A 165 2.43 -18.20 6.91
C PHE A 165 3.82 -17.52 7.05
N THR A 166 3.93 -16.30 6.55
CA THR A 166 5.17 -15.51 6.56
C THR A 166 5.58 -15.09 7.98
N TYR A 167 4.63 -14.79 8.87
CA TYR A 167 4.89 -14.59 10.29
C TYR A 167 5.57 -15.81 10.92
N SER A 168 5.01 -17.01 10.69
CA SER A 168 5.56 -18.23 11.26
C SER A 168 6.96 -18.55 10.72
N LEU A 169 7.26 -18.17 9.49
CA LEU A 169 8.59 -18.33 8.91
C LEU A 169 9.58 -17.28 9.43
N TYR A 170 9.30 -16.00 9.19
CA TYR A 170 10.27 -14.93 9.40
C TYR A 170 10.38 -14.47 10.85
N VAL A 171 9.30 -14.54 11.62
CA VAL A 171 9.30 -14.12 13.03
C VAL A 171 9.71 -15.29 13.92
N LYS A 172 9.06 -16.46 13.79
CA LYS A 172 9.34 -17.58 14.70
C LYS A 172 10.64 -18.32 14.37
N ILE A 173 10.92 -18.57 13.08
CA ILE A 173 12.06 -19.39 12.66
C ILE A 173 13.29 -18.53 12.39
N GLU A 174 13.18 -17.53 11.52
CA GLU A 174 14.33 -16.68 11.15
C GLU A 174 14.61 -15.56 12.17
N LYS A 175 13.61 -15.17 12.97
CA LYS A 175 13.72 -14.11 14.00
C LYS A 175 14.21 -12.78 13.43
N LEU A 176 13.66 -12.36 12.30
CA LEU A 176 13.90 -11.03 11.74
C LEU A 176 13.40 -9.94 12.72
N GLN A 177 13.98 -8.75 12.63
CA GLN A 177 13.76 -7.68 13.63
C GLN A 177 12.52 -6.83 13.36
N PHE A 178 12.09 -6.72 12.10
CA PHE A 178 10.98 -5.88 11.65
C PHE A 178 10.96 -4.48 12.31
N PRO A 179 11.94 -3.61 11.97
CA PRO A 179 12.15 -2.33 12.64
C PRO A 179 10.89 -1.45 12.75
N ALA A 180 10.08 -1.39 11.70
CA ALA A 180 8.85 -0.60 11.68
C ALA A 180 7.79 -1.11 12.67
N ALA A 181 7.56 -2.42 12.70
CA ALA A 181 6.60 -3.05 13.61
C ALA A 181 7.04 -2.88 15.07
N ARG A 182 8.34 -3.05 15.32
CA ARG A 182 8.92 -2.83 16.65
C ARG A 182 8.73 -1.40 17.15
N ALA A 183 9.01 -0.40 16.31
CA ALA A 183 8.82 1.01 16.68
C ALA A 183 7.34 1.34 16.99
N ALA A 184 6.41 0.75 16.22
CA ALA A 184 4.97 0.90 16.47
C ALA A 184 4.55 0.23 17.78
N ALA A 185 5.05 -0.98 18.06
CA ALA A 185 4.78 -1.71 19.29
C ALA A 185 5.34 -0.99 20.53
N GLU A 186 6.57 -0.48 20.47
CA GLU A 186 7.17 0.31 21.56
C GLU A 186 6.36 1.57 21.87
N THR A 187 5.77 2.20 20.85
CA THR A 187 4.86 3.35 21.03
C THR A 187 3.58 2.94 21.78
N VAL A 188 2.97 1.82 21.40
CA VAL A 188 1.78 1.28 22.10
C VAL A 188 2.08 0.89 23.54
N LEU A 189 3.22 0.24 23.78
CA LEU A 189 3.68 -0.10 25.13
C LEU A 189 3.89 1.16 25.97
N THR A 190 4.54 2.18 25.42
CA THR A 190 4.75 3.46 26.10
C THR A 190 3.42 4.13 26.48
N LEU A 191 2.42 4.11 25.58
CA LEU A 191 1.10 4.66 25.85
C LEU A 191 0.30 3.87 26.91
N GLY A 192 0.47 2.54 26.94
CA GLY A 192 -0.22 1.66 27.86
C GLY A 192 0.42 1.55 29.25
N GLU A 193 1.75 1.52 29.33
CA GLU A 193 2.53 1.47 30.58
C GLU A 193 2.69 2.84 31.21
N ARG A 194 2.85 3.87 30.37
CA ARG A 194 3.05 5.27 30.77
C ARG A 194 4.27 5.48 31.67
N ASP A 195 5.37 4.78 31.40
CA ASP A 195 6.65 5.04 32.06
C ASP A 195 7.05 6.53 31.89
N PRO A 196 7.40 7.27 32.97
CA PRO A 196 7.63 8.70 32.90
C PRO A 196 8.72 9.12 31.91
N VAL A 197 9.78 8.32 31.75
CA VAL A 197 10.91 8.64 30.87
C VAL A 197 10.49 8.44 29.41
N HIS A 198 9.96 7.26 29.09
CA HIS A 198 9.54 6.93 27.73
C HIS A 198 8.38 7.83 27.28
N MET A 199 7.44 8.13 28.17
CA MET A 199 6.33 9.04 27.89
C MET A 199 6.81 10.47 27.65
N ARG A 200 7.81 10.94 28.40
CA ARG A 200 8.40 12.26 28.16
C ARG A 200 9.06 12.34 26.79
N ILE A 201 9.81 11.32 26.39
CA ILE A 201 10.42 11.23 25.06
C ILE A 201 9.34 11.27 23.99
N LEU A 202 8.33 10.41 24.09
CA LEU A 202 7.21 10.33 23.14
C LEU A 202 6.49 11.68 23.00
N MET A 203 6.15 12.33 24.12
CA MET A 203 5.45 13.62 24.10
C MET A 203 6.30 14.74 23.49
N LEU A 204 7.61 14.78 23.77
CA LEU A 204 8.53 15.73 23.15
C LEU A 204 8.66 15.50 21.64
N SER A 205 8.73 14.24 21.21
CA SER A 205 8.75 13.88 19.79
C SER A 205 7.45 14.26 19.08
N ILE A 206 6.29 14.02 19.71
CA ILE A 206 4.97 14.44 19.18
C ILE A 206 4.91 15.97 19.07
N LEU A 207 5.34 16.70 20.10
CA LEU A 207 5.34 18.16 20.09
C LEU A 207 6.26 18.70 18.99
N PHE A 208 7.48 18.19 18.87
CA PHE A 208 8.41 18.58 17.82
C PHE A 208 7.86 18.29 16.42
N GLY A 209 7.33 17.09 16.20
CA GLY A 209 6.72 16.70 14.93
C GLY A 209 5.49 17.55 14.58
N ALA A 210 4.65 17.88 15.56
CA ALA A 210 3.49 18.74 15.39
C ALA A 210 3.91 20.18 15.04
N LEU A 211 4.88 20.77 15.76
CA LEU A 211 5.40 22.10 15.48
C LEU A 211 6.06 22.17 14.10
N TYR A 212 6.89 21.19 13.77
CA TYR A 212 7.53 21.11 12.46
C TYR A 212 6.48 21.07 11.34
N ASN A 213 5.52 20.14 11.39
CA ASN A 213 4.47 20.03 10.38
C ASN A 213 3.53 21.24 10.36
N MET A 214 3.31 21.90 11.50
CA MET A 214 2.53 23.13 11.59
C MET A 214 3.14 24.21 10.68
N PHE A 215 4.45 24.45 10.79
CA PHE A 215 5.13 25.46 9.99
C PHE A 215 5.42 25.01 8.56
N VAL A 216 5.81 23.75 8.37
CA VAL A 216 6.28 23.24 7.08
C VAL A 216 5.15 22.89 6.12
N SER A 217 4.03 22.38 6.62
CA SER A 217 2.94 21.86 5.79
C SER A 217 1.62 22.54 6.07
N PHE A 218 1.16 22.59 7.33
CA PHE A 218 -0.19 23.06 7.65
C PHE A 218 -0.38 24.56 7.40
N LEU A 219 0.52 25.41 7.89
CA LEU A 219 0.40 26.86 7.74
C LEU A 219 0.53 27.31 6.28
N PRO A 220 1.50 26.79 5.49
CA PRO A 220 1.56 27.05 4.05
C PRO A 220 0.36 26.50 3.29
N TYR A 221 -0.21 25.37 3.71
CA TYR A 221 -1.45 24.87 3.15
C TYR A 221 -2.65 25.80 3.44
N LEU A 222 -2.77 26.29 4.68
CA LEU A 222 -3.85 27.17 5.12
C LEU A 222 -3.75 28.55 4.48
N LEU A 223 -2.56 29.15 4.47
CA LEU A 223 -2.34 30.54 4.06
C LEU A 223 -1.92 30.67 2.59
N GLY A 224 -1.27 29.65 2.02
CA GLY A 224 -0.69 29.69 0.69
C GLY A 224 -1.67 30.08 -0.41
N PRO A 225 -2.88 29.49 -0.48
CA PRO A 225 -3.89 29.89 -1.46
C PRO A 225 -4.30 31.37 -1.34
N TYR A 226 -4.27 31.94 -0.13
CA TYR A 226 -4.58 33.35 0.10
C TYR A 226 -3.40 34.28 -0.18
N LEU A 227 -2.17 33.81 0.05
CA LEU A 227 -0.94 34.60 -0.10
C LEU A 227 -0.35 34.58 -1.52
N SER A 228 -0.56 33.49 -2.29
CA SER A 228 0.10 33.27 -3.58
C SER A 228 -0.79 33.46 -4.81
N SER A 229 -2.10 33.16 -4.72
CA SER A 229 -3.01 33.20 -5.86
C SER A 229 -4.21 34.15 -5.70
N GLY A 230 -4.27 34.94 -4.61
CA GLY A 230 -5.40 35.83 -4.33
C GLY A 230 -6.70 35.11 -3.97
N GLY A 231 -6.63 33.81 -3.62
CA GLY A 231 -7.76 32.97 -3.25
C GLY A 231 -7.95 31.70 -4.11
N ILE A 232 -8.84 30.83 -3.60
CA ILE A 232 -9.52 29.59 -4.09
C ILE A 232 -8.70 28.51 -4.83
N ALA A 233 -7.50 28.78 -5.33
CA ALA A 233 -6.66 27.74 -5.93
C ALA A 233 -5.89 26.99 -4.83
N ILE A 234 -6.46 25.88 -4.35
CA ILE A 234 -5.83 24.98 -3.36
C ILE A 234 -4.75 24.17 -4.09
N TYR A 235 -3.57 24.73 -4.27
CA TYR A 235 -2.37 23.93 -4.49
C TYR A 235 -1.80 23.55 -3.13
N ALA A 236 -1.33 22.30 -3.00
CA ALA A 236 -0.58 21.88 -1.82
C ALA A 236 0.74 22.65 -1.77
N THR A 237 0.71 23.85 -1.20
CA THR A 237 1.90 24.65 -0.93
C THR A 237 2.55 24.09 0.31
N ILE A 238 3.71 23.47 0.16
CA ILE A 238 4.64 23.19 1.26
C ILE A 238 5.56 24.41 1.39
N LEU A 239 6.09 24.69 2.59
CA LEU A 239 7.15 25.70 2.72
C LEU A 239 8.27 25.37 1.73
N PRO A 240 8.82 26.37 1.00
CA PRO A 240 9.87 26.15 0.01
C PRO A 240 11.02 25.29 0.55
N ILE A 241 11.40 25.47 1.82
CA ILE A 241 12.50 24.73 2.47
C ILE A 241 12.30 23.21 2.46
N ALA A 242 11.07 22.71 2.53
CA ALA A 242 10.76 21.28 2.50
C ALA A 242 10.21 20.82 1.14
N GLY A 243 10.36 21.67 0.11
CA GLY A 243 10.09 21.31 -1.26
C GLY A 243 10.99 20.17 -1.75
N THR A 244 10.61 19.58 -2.88
CA THR A 244 11.51 18.72 -3.64
C THR A 244 12.24 19.60 -4.65
N TYR A 245 13.56 19.61 -4.56
CA TYR A 245 14.42 20.36 -5.47
C TYR A 245 14.93 19.42 -6.54
N ASP A 246 14.41 19.58 -7.76
CA ASP A 246 14.82 18.79 -8.91
C ASP A 246 16.00 19.44 -9.63
N MET A 247 17.15 18.77 -9.59
CA MET A 247 18.39 19.21 -10.26
C MET A 247 18.57 18.52 -11.61
N THR A 248 17.68 17.59 -11.99
CA THR A 248 17.78 16.79 -13.21
C THR A 248 17.89 17.64 -14.48
N PRO A 249 17.05 18.67 -14.70
CA PRO A 249 17.15 19.48 -15.92
C PRO A 249 18.47 20.28 -15.99
N ILE A 250 18.99 20.71 -14.85
CA ILE A 250 20.26 21.46 -14.77
C ILE A 250 21.44 20.53 -15.06
N LEU A 251 21.44 19.35 -14.45
CA LEU A 251 22.49 18.35 -14.63
C LEU A 251 22.45 17.72 -16.02
N ALA A 252 21.29 17.65 -16.67
CA ALA A 252 21.13 17.09 -18.01
C ALA A 252 22.02 17.77 -19.07
N HIS A 253 22.39 19.04 -18.87
CA HIS A 253 23.33 19.75 -19.75
C HIS A 253 24.76 19.19 -19.71
N PHE A 254 25.16 18.58 -18.59
CA PHE A 254 26.50 18.00 -18.39
C PHE A 254 26.47 16.47 -18.41
N LEU A 255 25.41 15.87 -17.87
CA LEU A 255 25.19 14.44 -17.73
C LEU A 255 23.77 14.09 -18.22
N PRO A 256 23.58 13.90 -19.53
CA PRO A 256 22.26 13.61 -20.11
C PRO A 256 21.61 12.37 -19.49
N GLY A 257 20.38 12.51 -18.99
CA GLY A 257 19.63 11.42 -18.35
C GLY A 257 20.06 11.11 -16.91
N PHE A 258 20.92 11.90 -16.29
CA PHE A 258 21.26 11.74 -14.86
C PHE A 258 20.14 12.31 -13.98
N GLY A 259 19.34 11.43 -13.38
CA GLY A 259 18.26 11.83 -12.47
C GLY A 259 18.77 12.14 -11.07
N PHE A 260 18.56 13.37 -10.59
CA PHE A 260 18.88 13.75 -9.22
C PHE A 260 17.93 14.81 -8.67
N SER A 261 17.29 14.48 -7.56
CA SER A 261 16.49 15.41 -6.78
C SER A 261 16.71 15.13 -5.30
N PHE A 262 16.53 16.16 -4.48
CA PHE A 262 16.62 16.04 -3.03
C PHE A 262 15.50 16.83 -2.38
N THR A 263 15.18 16.44 -1.14
CA THR A 263 14.19 17.14 -0.31
C THR A 263 14.73 17.25 1.10
N LEU A 264 14.41 18.35 1.77
CA LEU A 264 14.69 18.55 3.20
C LEU A 264 13.47 18.26 4.08
N ASN A 265 12.43 17.64 3.50
CA ASN A 265 11.26 17.21 4.25
C ASN A 265 11.65 16.06 5.19
N LEU A 266 11.60 16.32 6.50
CA LEU A 266 11.96 15.37 7.55
C LEU A 266 11.18 14.06 7.49
N MET A 267 9.98 14.06 6.90
CA MET A 267 9.14 12.87 6.78
C MET A 267 9.86 11.71 6.05
N TYR A 268 10.71 12.02 5.06
CA TYR A 268 11.47 11.01 4.32
C TYR A 268 12.73 10.52 5.06
N PHE A 269 13.17 11.22 6.10
CA PHE A 269 14.34 10.84 6.90
C PHE A 269 13.98 9.93 8.08
N ILE A 270 12.72 9.99 8.58
CA ILE A 270 12.24 9.16 9.69
C ILE A 270 12.54 7.66 9.49
N PRO A 271 12.27 7.08 8.29
CA PRO A 271 12.62 5.69 8.03
C PRO A 271 14.12 5.39 8.23
N GLY A 272 15.00 6.31 7.85
CA GLY A 272 16.45 6.13 7.97
C GLY A 272 16.94 6.08 9.43
N PHE A 273 16.24 6.72 10.37
CA PHE A 273 16.60 6.68 11.80
C PHE A 273 16.24 5.36 12.49
N LEU A 274 15.30 4.60 11.92
CA LEU A 274 14.92 3.28 12.44
C LEU A 274 15.78 2.15 11.87
N LEU A 275 16.48 2.40 10.76
CA LEU A 275 17.26 1.39 10.06
C LEU A 275 18.75 1.45 10.42
N PRO A 276 19.41 0.29 10.50
CA PRO A 276 20.87 0.20 10.56
C PRO A 276 21.56 0.93 9.37
N LEU A 277 22.72 1.53 9.63
CA LEU A 277 23.44 2.35 8.64
C LEU A 277 23.86 1.56 7.40
N ASP A 278 24.23 0.30 7.55
CA ASP A 278 24.58 -0.61 6.45
C ASP A 278 23.41 -0.84 5.50
N ILE A 279 22.19 -0.99 6.04
CA ILE A 279 20.96 -1.12 5.24
C ILE A 279 20.65 0.20 4.51
N CYS A 280 20.76 1.33 5.21
CA CYS A 280 20.59 2.66 4.61
C CYS A 280 21.57 2.90 3.46
N LEU A 281 22.85 2.55 3.63
CA LEU A 281 23.86 2.67 2.59
C LEU A 281 23.56 1.76 1.39
N ALA A 282 23.16 0.51 1.63
CA ALA A 282 22.79 -0.40 0.55
C ALA A 282 21.58 0.12 -0.25
N GLN A 283 20.55 0.64 0.42
CA GLN A 283 19.39 1.25 -0.22
C GLN A 283 19.77 2.50 -1.01
N PHE A 284 20.60 3.38 -0.44
CA PHE A 284 21.10 4.57 -1.13
C PHE A 284 21.88 4.22 -2.38
N LEU A 285 22.86 3.32 -2.28
CA LEU A 285 23.68 2.89 -3.42
C LEU A 285 22.83 2.20 -4.49
N GLY A 286 21.86 1.37 -4.09
CA GLY A 286 20.91 0.75 -5.00
C GLY A 286 20.08 1.78 -5.76
N ALA A 287 19.42 2.69 -5.04
CA ALA A 287 18.57 3.73 -5.63
C ALA A 287 19.37 4.71 -6.50
N PHE A 288 20.56 5.12 -6.07
CA PHE A 288 21.44 6.00 -6.84
C PHE A 288 21.96 5.32 -8.11
N SER A 289 22.37 4.05 -8.01
CA SER A 289 22.78 3.27 -9.18
C SER A 289 21.61 3.10 -10.16
N TYR A 290 20.39 2.91 -9.65
CA TYR A 290 19.20 2.72 -10.46
C TYR A 290 18.74 4.01 -11.14
N TYR A 291 18.44 5.06 -10.38
CA TYR A 291 17.77 6.25 -10.90
C TYR A 291 18.70 7.35 -11.40
N SER A 292 19.99 7.29 -11.06
CA SER A 292 20.97 8.30 -11.51
C SER A 292 21.91 7.72 -12.55
N ILE A 293 22.64 6.65 -12.19
CA ILE A 293 23.64 6.04 -13.08
C ILE A 293 22.96 5.24 -14.20
N GLY A 294 21.99 4.41 -13.88
CA GLY A 294 21.30 3.56 -14.85
C GLY A 294 20.61 4.36 -15.96
N THR A 295 19.91 5.44 -15.59
CA THR A 295 19.21 6.28 -16.57
C THR A 295 20.18 7.10 -17.42
N TYR A 296 21.29 7.52 -16.83
CA TYR A 296 22.39 8.16 -17.56
C TYR A 296 22.98 7.20 -18.62
N LEU A 297 23.20 5.93 -18.27
CA LEU A 297 23.70 4.93 -19.22
C LEU A 297 22.70 4.66 -20.35
N ILE A 298 21.41 4.49 -20.02
CA ILE A 298 20.33 4.30 -21.02
C ILE A 298 20.34 5.45 -22.04
N THR A 299 20.46 6.68 -21.54
CA THR A 299 20.46 7.89 -22.36
C THR A 299 21.73 8.01 -23.19
N ARG A 300 22.90 7.76 -22.60
CA ARG A 300 24.20 7.84 -23.28
C ARG A 300 24.33 6.81 -24.41
N PHE A 301 23.75 5.63 -24.25
CA PHE A 301 23.72 4.59 -25.28
C PHE A 301 22.55 4.73 -26.26
N ASN A 302 21.76 5.79 -26.15
CA ASN A 302 20.60 6.06 -27.01
C ASN A 302 19.63 4.87 -27.11
N LEU A 303 19.34 4.23 -25.97
CA LEU A 303 18.49 3.03 -25.90
C LEU A 303 16.98 3.35 -25.87
N TRP A 304 16.61 4.65 -25.76
CA TRP A 304 15.22 5.06 -25.67
C TRP A 304 14.42 4.69 -26.94
N PRO A 305 13.17 4.20 -26.79
CA PRO A 305 12.35 3.85 -27.93
C PRO A 305 11.92 5.08 -28.73
N ALA A 306 11.64 4.88 -30.03
CA ALA A 306 11.27 5.97 -30.95
C ALA A 306 9.99 6.71 -30.54
N GLU A 307 9.08 6.05 -29.83
CA GLU A 307 7.84 6.64 -29.30
C GLU A 307 8.06 7.53 -28.05
N SER A 308 9.25 7.49 -27.44
CA SER A 308 9.58 8.28 -26.26
C SER A 308 11.05 8.73 -26.29
N PRO A 309 11.45 9.54 -27.28
CA PRO A 309 12.82 10.05 -27.38
C PRO A 309 13.14 10.91 -26.15
N TYR A 310 14.36 10.75 -25.64
CA TYR A 310 14.82 11.52 -24.49
C TYR A 310 14.87 13.03 -24.81
N ASP A 311 14.43 13.84 -23.86
CA ASP A 311 14.52 15.29 -23.90
C ASP A 311 15.22 15.83 -22.64
N ILE A 312 16.07 16.83 -22.82
CA ILE A 312 16.86 17.46 -21.74
C ILE A 312 15.96 18.13 -20.69
N SER A 313 14.75 18.57 -21.08
CA SER A 313 13.78 19.21 -20.19
C SER A 313 13.05 18.26 -19.25
N TRP A 314 13.26 16.94 -19.37
CA TRP A 314 12.55 15.98 -18.52
C TRP A 314 12.90 16.16 -17.04
N PRO A 315 11.90 16.43 -16.18
CA PRO A 315 12.11 16.40 -14.74
C PRO A 315 12.37 14.97 -14.27
N MET A 316 12.93 14.82 -13.08
CA MET A 316 13.26 13.51 -12.49
C MET A 316 12.06 12.57 -12.50
N MET A 317 10.87 13.07 -12.15
CA MET A 317 9.67 12.25 -12.11
C MET A 317 9.32 11.65 -13.47
N MET A 318 9.44 12.42 -14.55
CA MET A 318 9.17 11.94 -15.91
C MET A 318 10.25 10.94 -16.35
N LEU A 319 11.52 11.22 -16.06
CA LEU A 319 12.64 10.33 -16.35
C LEU A 319 12.47 8.97 -15.63
N VAL A 320 12.12 8.99 -14.34
CA VAL A 320 11.85 7.79 -13.53
C VAL A 320 10.64 7.04 -14.08
N GLN A 321 9.54 7.72 -14.42
CA GLN A 321 8.36 7.06 -14.96
C GLN A 321 8.63 6.36 -16.30
N ARG A 322 9.33 7.04 -17.23
CA ARG A 322 9.67 6.48 -18.54
C ARG A 322 10.69 5.34 -18.43
N SER A 323 11.71 5.50 -17.59
CA SER A 323 12.67 4.42 -17.32
C SER A 323 12.01 3.22 -16.63
N GLN A 324 11.05 3.45 -15.73
CA GLN A 324 10.21 2.41 -15.14
C GLN A 324 9.45 1.61 -16.18
N LEU A 325 8.79 2.31 -17.11
CA LEU A 325 7.98 1.68 -18.15
C LEU A 325 8.80 0.80 -19.10
N TYR A 326 9.93 1.31 -19.60
CA TYR A 326 10.64 0.66 -20.71
C TYR A 326 11.79 -0.26 -20.27
N PHE A 327 12.40 -0.03 -19.10
CA PHE A 327 13.61 -0.75 -18.69
C PHE A 327 13.46 -1.39 -17.31
N TYR A 328 13.10 -0.57 -16.32
CA TYR A 328 13.20 -0.93 -14.92
C TYR A 328 12.09 -1.85 -14.43
N ALA A 329 10.90 -1.89 -15.06
CA ALA A 329 9.92 -2.93 -14.73
C ALA A 329 10.52 -4.33 -14.92
N SER A 330 11.09 -4.62 -16.09
CA SER A 330 11.72 -5.90 -16.40
C SER A 330 12.93 -6.20 -15.50
N PHE A 331 13.78 -5.20 -15.25
CA PHE A 331 14.95 -5.37 -14.39
C PHE A 331 14.57 -5.61 -12.92
N THR A 332 13.61 -4.86 -12.39
CA THR A 332 13.07 -5.05 -11.03
C THR A 332 12.45 -6.44 -10.90
N ILE A 333 11.75 -6.97 -11.92
CA ILE A 333 11.24 -8.34 -11.92
C ILE A 333 12.39 -9.35 -11.83
N GLY A 334 13.44 -9.19 -12.64
CA GLY A 334 14.63 -10.05 -12.59
C GLY A 334 15.29 -10.06 -11.20
N LEU A 335 15.48 -8.88 -10.61
CA LEU A 335 16.00 -8.74 -9.25
C LEU A 335 15.07 -9.33 -8.19
N ALA A 336 13.74 -9.18 -8.35
CA ALA A 336 12.76 -9.77 -7.45
C ALA A 336 12.84 -11.29 -7.44
N LEU A 337 12.90 -11.90 -8.63
CA LEU A 337 13.03 -13.34 -8.77
C LEU A 337 14.37 -13.82 -8.20
N ALA A 338 15.46 -13.10 -8.46
CA ALA A 338 16.75 -13.40 -7.85
C ALA A 338 16.68 -13.32 -6.31
N ALA A 339 16.11 -12.26 -5.76
CA ALA A 339 15.97 -12.09 -4.31
C ALA A 339 15.04 -13.13 -3.67
N ALA A 340 14.03 -13.61 -4.39
CA ALA A 340 13.12 -14.65 -3.91
C ALA A 340 13.77 -16.05 -3.96
N PHE A 341 14.44 -16.39 -5.06
CA PHE A 341 14.98 -17.75 -5.27
C PHE A 341 16.38 -17.94 -4.70
N LEU A 342 17.22 -16.92 -4.66
CA LEU A 342 18.61 -17.05 -4.20
C LEU A 342 18.70 -17.52 -2.73
N PRO A 343 17.91 -17.01 -1.77
CA PRO A 343 17.90 -17.53 -0.41
C PRO A 343 17.46 -19.00 -0.34
N ILE A 344 16.49 -19.39 -1.17
CA ILE A 344 16.00 -20.78 -1.27
C ILE A 344 17.11 -21.70 -1.78
N ILE A 345 17.83 -21.27 -2.82
CA ILE A 345 18.91 -22.03 -3.46
C ILE A 345 20.14 -22.15 -2.55
N ILE A 346 20.51 -21.06 -1.85
CA ILE A 346 21.69 -21.05 -0.97
C ILE A 346 21.42 -21.76 0.36
N ARG A 347 20.20 -21.63 0.91
CA ARG A 347 19.83 -22.20 2.22
C ARG A 347 18.63 -23.14 2.14
N PRO A 348 18.66 -24.18 1.27
CA PRO A 348 17.51 -25.06 1.06
C PRO A 348 17.14 -25.82 2.33
N LYS A 349 18.12 -26.14 3.17
CA LYS A 349 17.90 -26.83 4.45
C LYS A 349 17.09 -25.98 5.44
N THR A 350 17.24 -24.65 5.43
CA THR A 350 16.46 -23.76 6.31
C THR A 350 15.00 -23.73 5.88
N PHE A 351 14.75 -23.66 4.57
CA PHE A 351 13.41 -23.74 4.00
C PHE A 351 12.75 -25.10 4.23
N ILE A 352 13.44 -26.19 3.91
CA ILE A 352 12.93 -27.55 4.12
C ILE A 352 12.66 -27.77 5.61
N ARG A 353 13.56 -27.31 6.49
CA ARG A 353 13.33 -27.36 7.94
C ARG A 353 12.11 -26.55 8.31
N ALA A 354 11.95 -25.33 7.79
CA ALA A 354 10.79 -24.51 8.07
C ALA A 354 9.49 -25.21 7.65
N PHE A 355 9.37 -25.71 6.42
CA PHE A 355 8.21 -26.48 5.99
C PHE A 355 8.00 -27.74 6.86
N SER A 356 9.07 -28.44 7.26
CA SER A 356 8.98 -29.64 8.09
C SER A 356 8.67 -29.38 9.57
N SER A 357 9.13 -28.26 10.14
CA SER A 357 8.84 -27.85 11.52
C SER A 357 7.46 -27.21 11.61
N LEU A 358 7.04 -26.48 10.58
CA LEU A 358 5.70 -25.92 10.44
C LEU A 358 4.65 -27.02 10.22
N GLY A 359 4.97 -28.09 9.47
CA GLY A 359 4.08 -29.26 9.32
C GLY A 359 3.92 -30.11 10.58
N LYS A 360 4.81 -29.95 11.57
CA LYS A 360 4.75 -30.63 12.88
C LYS A 360 4.10 -29.79 13.97
N ALA A 361 3.93 -28.49 13.76
CA ALA A 361 3.17 -27.61 14.65
C ALA A 361 1.68 -27.98 14.56
N LYS A 362 1.23 -28.91 15.40
CA LYS A 362 -0.19 -29.13 15.64
C LYS A 362 -0.70 -27.88 16.35
N GLY A 363 -1.67 -27.18 15.77
CA GLY A 363 -2.30 -25.98 16.36
C GLY A 363 -2.79 -26.23 17.78
N GLY A 364 -1.88 -26.09 18.74
CA GLY A 364 -2.14 -26.11 20.17
C GLY A 364 -2.69 -24.77 20.60
N GLU A 365 -3.29 -24.71 21.78
CA GLU A 365 -3.81 -23.46 22.36
C GLU A 365 -2.69 -22.39 22.40
N GLY A 366 -2.85 -21.33 21.61
CA GLY A 366 -1.87 -20.24 21.46
C GLY A 366 -0.95 -20.34 20.23
N GLU A 367 -0.92 -21.48 19.54
CA GLU A 367 -0.29 -21.65 18.23
C GLU A 367 -1.39 -21.54 17.16
N GLY A 368 -1.33 -20.51 16.32
CA GLY A 368 -2.37 -20.19 15.32
C GLY A 368 -2.81 -21.34 14.39
N PRO A 369 -3.73 -21.06 13.45
CA PRO A 369 -4.36 -22.09 12.60
C PRO A 369 -3.32 -22.98 11.87
N PRO A 370 -3.65 -24.27 11.65
CA PRO A 370 -2.71 -25.22 11.05
C PRO A 370 -2.29 -24.77 9.65
N LEU A 371 -0.99 -24.88 9.34
CA LEU A 371 -0.40 -24.38 8.09
C LEU A 371 -1.10 -24.93 6.83
N ASN A 372 -1.49 -26.19 6.84
CA ASN A 372 -2.19 -26.82 5.72
C ASN A 372 -3.52 -26.13 5.44
N LEU A 373 -4.24 -25.68 6.47
CA LEU A 373 -5.47 -24.93 6.32
C LEU A 373 -5.19 -23.54 5.74
N LEU A 374 -4.13 -22.86 6.19
CA LEU A 374 -3.73 -21.56 5.64
C LEU A 374 -3.32 -21.67 4.17
N LEU A 375 -2.51 -22.65 3.80
CA LEU A 375 -2.11 -22.88 2.41
C LEU A 375 -3.31 -23.29 1.54
N LEU A 376 -4.23 -24.12 2.07
CA LEU A 376 -5.45 -24.50 1.35
C LEU A 376 -6.40 -23.30 1.20
N ALA A 377 -6.53 -22.45 2.21
CA ALA A 377 -7.30 -21.22 2.14
C ALA A 377 -6.68 -20.23 1.14
N PHE A 378 -5.36 -20.08 1.13
CA PHE A 378 -4.63 -19.26 0.17
C PHE A 378 -4.83 -19.76 -1.27
N ILE A 379 -4.57 -21.04 -1.54
CA ILE A 379 -4.75 -21.63 -2.86
C ILE A 379 -6.22 -21.56 -3.26
N GLY A 380 -7.15 -21.87 -2.35
CA GLY A 380 -8.59 -21.78 -2.58
C GLY A 380 -9.03 -20.37 -2.96
N ALA A 381 -8.54 -19.34 -2.26
CA ALA A 381 -8.82 -17.95 -2.58
C ALA A 381 -8.23 -17.51 -3.92
N CYS A 382 -6.98 -17.87 -4.20
CA CYS A 382 -6.35 -17.56 -5.48
C CYS A 382 -7.05 -18.28 -6.65
N CYS A 383 -7.44 -19.54 -6.47
CA CYS A 383 -8.24 -20.28 -7.43
C CYS A 383 -9.62 -19.65 -7.63
N GLY A 384 -10.28 -19.19 -6.56
CA GLY A 384 -11.55 -18.47 -6.64
C GLY A 384 -11.44 -17.18 -7.45
N GLY A 385 -10.43 -16.36 -7.17
CA GLY A 385 -10.15 -15.14 -7.94
C GLY A 385 -9.78 -15.42 -9.40
N MET A 386 -8.95 -16.44 -9.64
CA MET A 386 -8.58 -16.89 -10.98
C MET A 386 -9.78 -17.36 -11.79
N LEU A 387 -10.65 -18.19 -11.21
CA LEU A 387 -11.85 -18.69 -11.86
C LEU A 387 -12.85 -17.56 -12.13
N LEU A 388 -12.96 -16.59 -11.22
CA LEU A 388 -13.78 -15.39 -11.43
C LEU A 388 -13.28 -14.60 -12.66
N VAL A 389 -11.98 -14.32 -12.75
CA VAL A 389 -11.41 -13.61 -13.91
C VAL A 389 -11.60 -14.42 -15.20
N HIS A 390 -11.35 -15.72 -15.16
CA HIS A 390 -11.54 -16.59 -16.32
C HIS A 390 -13.01 -16.60 -16.78
N PHE A 391 -13.96 -16.67 -15.84
CA PHE A 391 -15.40 -16.62 -16.15
C PHE A 391 -15.80 -15.29 -16.81
N LEU A 392 -15.23 -14.17 -16.37
CA LEU A 392 -15.57 -12.84 -16.90
C LEU A 392 -14.97 -12.55 -18.28
N THR A 393 -13.85 -13.19 -18.64
CA THR A 393 -12.99 -12.76 -19.77
C THR A 393 -12.54 -13.88 -20.71
N GLY A 394 -12.64 -15.14 -20.29
CA GLY A 394 -12.08 -16.29 -21.01
C GLY A 394 -10.55 -16.37 -21.01
N PHE A 395 -9.86 -15.51 -20.24
CA PHE A 395 -8.40 -15.41 -20.28
C PHE A 395 -7.70 -16.71 -19.85
N PRO A 396 -6.54 -17.09 -20.43
CA PRO A 396 -5.93 -18.39 -20.20
C PRO A 396 -5.63 -18.70 -18.73
N ILE A 397 -6.20 -19.79 -18.22
CA ILE A 397 -6.12 -20.19 -16.81
C ILE A 397 -4.66 -20.40 -16.37
N TRP A 398 -3.80 -20.95 -17.23
CA TRP A 398 -2.41 -21.22 -16.86
C TRP A 398 -1.59 -19.94 -16.62
N ILE A 399 -1.88 -18.85 -17.36
CA ILE A 399 -1.25 -17.53 -17.14
C ILE A 399 -1.76 -16.94 -15.82
N LEU A 400 -3.08 -16.99 -15.58
CA LEU A 400 -3.67 -16.52 -14.33
C LEU A 400 -3.16 -17.30 -13.12
N ALA A 401 -2.98 -18.62 -13.25
CA ALA A 401 -2.44 -19.46 -12.18
C ALA A 401 -1.01 -19.02 -11.82
N LEU A 402 -0.15 -18.84 -12.84
CA LEU A 402 1.22 -18.37 -12.61
C LEU A 402 1.24 -16.98 -11.97
N PHE A 403 0.38 -16.06 -12.43
CA PHE A 403 0.35 -14.68 -11.96
C PHE A 403 -0.30 -14.53 -10.58
N MET A 404 -1.50 -15.06 -10.38
CA MET A 404 -2.28 -14.87 -9.16
C MET A 404 -1.85 -15.83 -8.04
N ILE A 405 -1.52 -17.10 -8.34
CA ILE A 405 -1.06 -18.03 -7.29
C ILE A 405 0.44 -17.84 -7.08
N GLY A 406 1.23 -17.99 -8.15
CA GLY A 406 2.69 -17.87 -8.10
C GLY A 406 3.11 -16.47 -7.67
N GLY A 407 2.64 -15.43 -8.39
CA GLY A 407 2.98 -14.04 -8.09
C GLY A 407 2.60 -13.61 -6.67
N SER A 408 1.42 -14.00 -6.16
CA SER A 408 1.01 -13.66 -4.78
C SER A 408 1.87 -14.36 -3.73
N PHE A 409 2.21 -15.62 -3.96
CA PHE A 409 3.11 -16.36 -3.07
C PHE A 409 4.49 -15.66 -3.03
N PHE A 410 5.08 -15.36 -4.19
CA PHE A 410 6.39 -14.71 -4.27
C PHE A 410 6.38 -13.29 -3.71
N ALA A 411 5.36 -12.49 -4.03
CA ALA A 411 5.25 -11.11 -3.56
C ALA A 411 5.08 -11.05 -2.04
N SER A 412 4.24 -11.91 -1.47
CA SER A 412 4.07 -12.01 -0.01
C SER A 412 5.34 -12.50 0.68
N PHE A 413 6.02 -13.50 0.10
CA PHE A 413 7.27 -14.03 0.62
C PHE A 413 8.39 -12.98 0.65
N LEU A 414 8.68 -12.40 -0.52
CA LEU A 414 9.72 -11.39 -0.68
C LEU A 414 9.39 -10.12 0.10
N GLY A 415 8.12 -9.72 0.09
CA GLY A 415 7.64 -8.55 0.83
C GLY A 415 7.84 -8.70 2.33
N ALA A 416 7.55 -9.88 2.91
CA ALA A 416 7.74 -10.12 4.34
C ALA A 416 9.23 -10.17 4.73
N SER A 417 10.07 -10.80 3.89
CA SER A 417 11.52 -10.80 4.08
C SER A 417 12.10 -9.39 4.04
N ALA A 418 11.72 -8.60 3.04
CA ALA A 418 12.17 -7.23 2.88
C ALA A 418 11.70 -6.37 4.06
N ALA A 419 10.44 -6.49 4.46
CA ALA A 419 9.86 -5.81 5.60
C ALA A 419 10.48 -6.21 6.96
N GLY A 420 11.09 -7.39 7.04
CA GLY A 420 11.78 -7.88 8.23
C GLY A 420 13.15 -7.26 8.48
N VAL A 421 13.79 -6.75 7.42
CA VAL A 421 15.11 -6.10 7.46
C VAL A 421 14.98 -4.59 7.25
N THR A 422 14.00 -4.16 6.46
CA THR A 422 13.74 -2.76 6.11
C THR A 422 12.44 -2.26 6.76
N ILE A 423 11.82 -1.19 6.23
CA ILE A 423 10.57 -0.62 6.76
C ILE A 423 9.36 -1.02 5.92
N THR A 424 9.54 -1.15 4.60
CA THR A 424 8.45 -1.42 3.66
C THR A 424 8.63 -2.78 3.00
N GLY A 425 7.51 -3.34 2.52
CA GLY A 425 7.55 -4.50 1.64
C GLY A 425 8.10 -4.15 0.25
N PHE A 426 8.15 -5.17 -0.59
CA PHE A 426 8.55 -5.06 -1.99
C PHE A 426 7.32 -5.03 -2.89
N ASN A 427 7.29 -4.11 -3.87
CA ASN A 427 6.22 -4.01 -4.86
C ASN A 427 6.83 -3.79 -6.25
N VAL A 428 6.36 -4.53 -7.24
CA VAL A 428 6.74 -4.36 -8.63
C VAL A 428 5.59 -3.66 -9.36
N PRO A 429 5.80 -2.44 -9.87
CA PRO A 429 4.76 -1.74 -10.60
C PRO A 429 4.51 -2.42 -11.96
N MET A 430 3.30 -2.22 -12.48
CA MET A 430 2.89 -2.60 -13.84
C MET A 430 2.92 -4.11 -14.17
N LEU A 431 2.99 -4.99 -13.17
CA LEU A 431 3.02 -6.44 -13.39
C LEU A 431 1.78 -6.95 -14.13
N ARG A 432 0.60 -6.43 -13.75
CA ARG A 432 -0.69 -6.81 -14.36
C ARG A 432 -0.71 -6.40 -15.82
N GLU A 433 -0.34 -5.17 -16.09
CA GLU A 433 -0.30 -4.55 -17.42
C GLU A 433 0.70 -5.30 -18.31
N LEU A 434 1.88 -5.64 -17.78
CA LEU A 434 2.89 -6.42 -18.49
C LEU A 434 2.40 -7.83 -18.83
N MET A 435 1.74 -8.52 -17.89
CA MET A 435 1.16 -9.84 -18.14
C MET A 435 0.10 -9.80 -19.25
N ILE A 436 -0.83 -8.84 -19.18
CA ILE A 436 -1.88 -8.70 -20.20
C ILE A 436 -1.25 -8.37 -21.56
N TYR A 437 -0.36 -7.38 -21.61
CA TYR A 437 0.28 -6.94 -22.85
C TYR A 437 1.13 -8.05 -23.51
N SER A 438 1.98 -8.73 -22.73
CA SER A 438 2.85 -9.81 -23.23
C SER A 438 2.09 -11.07 -23.65
N SER A 439 0.87 -11.28 -23.14
CA SER A 439 0.04 -12.42 -23.54
C SER A 439 -0.52 -12.32 -24.96
N GLY A 440 -0.53 -11.12 -25.56
CA GLY A 440 -1.12 -10.90 -26.89
C GLY A 440 -2.62 -11.16 -26.96
N TRP A 441 -3.32 -11.14 -25.83
CA TRP A 441 -4.75 -11.47 -25.75
C TRP A 441 -5.62 -10.43 -26.45
N ALA A 442 -6.50 -10.88 -27.35
CA ALA A 442 -7.30 -9.99 -28.20
C ALA A 442 -8.45 -9.30 -27.46
N ASP A 443 -9.05 -9.96 -26.47
CA ASP A 443 -10.21 -9.41 -25.77
C ASP A 443 -9.78 -8.37 -24.72
N LYS A 444 -10.16 -7.12 -24.97
CA LYS A 444 -9.81 -5.97 -24.13
C LYS A 444 -10.54 -5.97 -22.78
N ARG A 445 -11.56 -6.80 -22.57
CA ARG A 445 -12.30 -6.89 -21.29
C ARG A 445 -11.41 -7.28 -20.11
N ILE A 446 -10.28 -7.96 -20.35
CA ILE A 446 -9.30 -8.33 -19.32
C ILE A 446 -8.71 -7.12 -18.59
N TRP A 447 -8.61 -5.96 -19.25
CA TRP A 447 -8.11 -4.72 -18.64
C TRP A 447 -9.03 -4.15 -17.55
N PHE A 448 -10.28 -4.59 -17.50
CA PHE A 448 -11.26 -4.21 -16.48
C PHE A 448 -11.40 -5.27 -15.38
N ALA A 449 -10.88 -6.48 -15.60
CA ALA A 449 -11.06 -7.59 -14.67
C ALA A 449 -10.19 -7.41 -13.41
N PRO A 450 -10.64 -7.88 -12.23
CA PRO A 450 -9.93 -7.75 -10.95
C PRO A 450 -8.74 -8.72 -10.85
N VAL A 451 -7.80 -8.59 -11.77
CA VAL A 451 -6.55 -9.35 -11.78
C VAL A 451 -5.57 -8.69 -10.82
N SER A 452 -5.31 -9.35 -9.71
CA SER A 452 -4.45 -8.81 -8.65
C SER A 452 -3.49 -9.87 -8.13
N ILE A 453 -2.31 -9.39 -7.73
CA ILE A 453 -1.38 -10.12 -6.87
C ILE A 453 -1.70 -9.74 -5.44
N TYR A 454 -1.97 -10.74 -4.61
CA TYR A 454 -2.24 -10.57 -3.18
C TYR A 454 -0.91 -10.46 -2.43
N ALA A 455 -0.54 -9.23 -2.11
CA ALA A 455 0.73 -8.86 -1.47
C ALA A 455 0.53 -8.15 -0.12
N GLY A 456 -0.66 -8.27 0.49
CA GLY A 456 -0.98 -7.69 1.80
C GLY A 456 -0.47 -8.52 2.99
N GLY A 457 -0.08 -9.77 2.75
CA GLY A 457 0.47 -10.68 3.76
C GLY A 457 1.58 -10.08 4.65
N PRO A 458 2.61 -9.39 4.12
CA PRO A 458 3.67 -8.76 4.91
C PRO A 458 3.17 -7.77 5.96
N GLY A 459 2.18 -6.94 5.63
CA GLY A 459 1.61 -5.98 6.57
C GLY A 459 0.84 -6.67 7.71
N ILE A 460 0.15 -7.77 7.38
CA ILE A 460 -0.52 -8.61 8.37
C ILE A 460 0.51 -9.33 9.26
N ALA A 461 1.60 -9.83 8.69
CA ALA A 461 2.69 -10.46 9.46
C ALA A 461 3.36 -9.48 10.43
N GLN A 462 3.55 -8.22 10.01
CA GLN A 462 4.03 -7.14 10.87
C GLN A 462 3.08 -6.84 12.03
N ALA A 463 1.76 -6.92 11.79
CA ALA A 463 0.76 -6.68 12.83
C ALA A 463 0.69 -7.80 13.89
N PHE A 464 1.21 -9.00 13.61
CA PHE A 464 1.24 -10.13 14.55
C PHE A 464 2.49 -10.20 15.45
N MET A 465 3.47 -9.30 15.27
CA MET A 465 4.56 -9.09 16.22
C MET A 465 4.14 -8.18 17.37
#